data_AF-A0A7V7DWU8-F1
#
_entry.id   AF-A0A7V7DWU8-F1
#
_cell.length_a   1.000
_cell.length_b   1.000
_cell.length_c   1.000
_cell.angle_alpha   90.00
_cell.angle_beta   90.00
_cell.angle_gamma   90.00
#
_symmetry.space_group_name_H-M   'P 1'
#
loop_
_entity.id
_entity.type
_entity.pdbx_description
1 polymer ?
#
loop_
_entity_poly.entity_id
_entity_poly.type
_entity_poly.pdbx_seq_one_letter_code
_entity_poly.pdbx_strand_id
1 'polypeptide(L)'
;MADKKRNTWAAKIKRTFTSVLPVSKRRKGKCINCAACCRLPNVCPFLKYGPDGKSRCSIYKIRPLNCRKYPRTESEFITADTCGHTFQ
;
A
#
# COMPACT_ATOMS: atom_id res chain seq x y z
N MET A 1 10.54 -2.89 7.47
CA MET A 1 9.27 -2.56 8.19
C MET A 1 8.69 -1.29 7.58
N ALA A 2 7.43 -0.91 7.82
CA ALA A 2 6.96 0.40 7.33
C ALA A 2 7.74 1.53 8.04
N ASP A 3 8.20 2.54 7.30
CA ASP A 3 8.86 3.71 7.88
C ASP A 3 7.93 4.36 8.92
N LYS A 4 8.26 4.16 10.20
CA LYS A 4 7.43 4.57 11.34
C LYS A 4 7.28 6.08 11.42
N LYS A 5 8.27 6.86 10.98
CA LYS A 5 8.22 8.33 10.99
C LYS A 5 7.23 8.87 9.95
N ARG A 6 7.15 8.21 8.79
CA ARG A 6 6.24 8.59 7.70
C ARG A 6 4.85 7.94 7.77
N ASN A 7 4.63 6.95 8.64
CA ASN A 7 3.35 6.29 8.83
C ASN A 7 2.37 7.09 9.71
N THR A 8 2.00 8.30 9.27
CA THR A 8 1.08 9.18 10.00
C THR A 8 -0.30 9.22 9.36
N TRP A 9 -1.30 9.71 10.12
CA TRP A 9 -2.63 10.01 9.58
C TRP A 9 -2.59 11.08 8.48
N ALA A 10 -1.74 12.09 8.62
CA ALA A 10 -1.51 13.09 7.58
C ALA A 10 -1.01 12.43 6.28
N ALA A 11 -0.07 11.49 6.36
CA ALA A 11 0.39 10.73 5.21
C ALA A 11 -0.71 9.85 4.60
N LYS A 12 -1.64 9.32 5.41
CA LYS A 12 -2.84 8.62 4.92
C LYS A 12 -3.74 9.56 4.12
N ILE A 13 -4.07 10.71 4.69
CA ILE A 13 -4.93 11.72 4.08
C ILE A 13 -4.33 12.17 2.74
N LYS A 14 -3.04 12.54 2.73
CA LYS A 14 -2.32 12.91 1.51
C LYS A 14 -2.43 11.84 0.44
N ARG A 15 -2.15 10.56 0.76
CA ARG A 15 -2.27 9.42 -0.18
C ARG A 15 -3.69 9.22 -0.70
N THR A 16 -4.71 9.43 0.14
CA THR A 16 -6.11 9.30 -0.28
C THR A 16 -6.45 10.38 -1.30
N PHE A 17 -6.12 11.64 -1.03
CA PHE A 17 -6.37 12.75 -1.96
C PHE A 17 -5.52 12.64 -3.23
N THR A 18 -4.23 12.29 -3.14
CA THR A 18 -3.38 12.13 -4.33
C THR A 18 -3.67 10.86 -5.12
N SER A 19 -4.55 9.96 -4.64
CA SER A 19 -4.89 8.73 -5.35
C SER A 19 -5.67 8.95 -6.65
N VAL A 20 -6.20 10.14 -6.90
CA VAL A 20 -6.79 10.47 -8.21
C VAL A 20 -5.73 10.73 -9.28
N LEU A 21 -4.54 11.20 -8.86
CA LEU A 21 -3.42 11.53 -9.74
C LEU A 21 -2.80 10.28 -10.40
N PRO A 22 -2.07 10.45 -11.52
CA PRO A 22 -1.33 9.36 -12.13
C PRO A 22 -0.24 8.79 -11.22
N VAL A 23 0.03 7.51 -11.40
CA VAL A 23 1.14 6.80 -10.75
C VAL A 23 2.44 7.12 -11.49
N SER A 24 3.54 7.24 -10.76
CA SER A 24 4.86 7.49 -11.34
C SER A 24 5.21 6.44 -12.39
N LYS A 25 5.73 6.88 -13.54
CA LYS A 25 6.21 6.00 -14.62
C LYS A 25 7.38 5.12 -14.18
N ARG A 26 8.13 5.56 -13.16
CA ARG A 26 9.24 4.81 -12.54
C ARG A 26 8.77 3.65 -11.67
N ARG A 27 7.47 3.57 -11.32
CA ARG A 27 6.95 2.50 -10.46
C ARG A 27 6.92 1.17 -11.22
N LYS A 28 7.63 0.18 -10.70
CA LYS A 28 7.67 -1.20 -11.20
C LYS A 28 7.19 -2.18 -10.11
N GLY A 29 7.13 -3.46 -10.49
CA GLY A 29 6.72 -4.55 -9.60
C GLY A 29 5.22 -4.68 -9.38
N LYS A 30 4.83 -5.57 -8.47
CA LYS A 30 3.43 -5.94 -8.20
C LYS A 30 3.19 -6.23 -6.72
N CYS A 31 1.93 -6.21 -6.32
CA CYS A 31 1.54 -6.66 -4.98
C CYS A 31 1.92 -8.13 -4.79
N ILE A 32 2.71 -8.41 -3.75
CA ILE A 32 3.17 -9.75 -3.36
C ILE A 32 2.47 -10.27 -2.11
N ASN A 33 1.35 -9.66 -1.71
CA ASN A 33 0.59 -10.06 -0.53
C ASN A 33 1.41 -10.01 0.77
N CYS A 34 2.26 -8.98 0.94
CA CYS A 34 3.07 -8.78 2.15
C CYS A 34 2.31 -8.15 3.33
N ALA A 35 1.02 -7.82 3.17
CA ALA A 35 0.17 -7.11 4.15
C ALA A 35 0.63 -5.71 4.60
N ALA A 36 1.84 -5.26 4.25
CA ALA A 36 2.46 -4.07 4.82
C ALA A 36 1.61 -2.80 4.59
N CYS A 37 1.18 -2.55 3.36
CA CYS A 37 0.33 -1.39 3.02
C CYS A 37 -1.09 -1.50 3.61
N CYS A 38 -1.61 -2.72 3.79
CA CYS A 38 -2.91 -2.98 4.41
C CYS A 38 -2.92 -2.71 5.92
N ARG A 39 -1.76 -2.52 6.55
CA ARG A 39 -1.62 -2.17 7.97
C ARG A 39 -1.40 -0.68 8.21
N LEU A 40 -1.45 0.16 7.17
CA LEU A 40 -1.13 1.60 7.27
C LEU A 40 -2.37 2.50 7.36
N PRO A 41 -2.36 3.50 8.27
CA PRO A 41 -1.68 3.50 9.57
C PRO A 41 -2.34 2.53 10.56
N ASN A 42 -3.58 2.12 10.27
CA ASN A 42 -4.32 1.12 11.03
C ASN A 42 -4.50 -0.13 10.20
N VAL A 43 -4.73 -1.26 10.86
CA VAL A 43 -5.06 -2.53 10.21
C VAL A 43 -6.36 -2.40 9.42
N CYS A 44 -6.30 -2.70 8.13
CA CYS A 44 -7.46 -2.69 7.25
C CYS A 44 -8.44 -3.81 7.65
N PRO A 45 -9.74 -3.52 7.83
CA PRO A 45 -10.73 -4.55 8.20
C PRO A 45 -10.93 -5.63 7.13
N PHE A 46 -10.57 -5.32 5.88
CA PHE A 46 -10.65 -6.25 4.75
C PHE A 46 -9.40 -7.13 4.58
N LEU A 47 -8.39 -6.96 5.44
CA LEU A 47 -7.22 -7.83 5.48
C LEU A 47 -7.62 -9.17 6.10
N LYS A 48 -7.41 -10.26 5.36
CA LYS A 48 -7.64 -11.62 5.82
C LYS A 48 -6.34 -12.41 5.73
N TYR A 49 -6.21 -13.40 6.60
CA TYR A 49 -5.13 -14.38 6.55
C TYR A 49 -5.74 -15.73 6.16
N GLY A 50 -5.13 -16.38 5.18
CA GLY A 50 -5.49 -17.74 4.78
C GLY A 50 -4.95 -18.77 5.79
N PRO A 51 -5.41 -20.03 5.69
CA PRO A 51 -4.88 -21.13 6.50
C PRO A 51 -3.41 -21.42 6.22
N ASP A 52 -2.90 -21.01 5.05
CA ASP A 52 -1.49 -21.06 4.66
C ASP A 52 -0.65 -19.87 5.21
N GLY A 53 -1.23 -19.05 6.08
CA GLY A 53 -0.59 -17.85 6.64
C GLY A 53 -0.45 -16.69 5.67
N LYS A 54 -0.89 -16.83 4.40
CA LYS A 54 -0.77 -15.76 3.41
C LYS A 54 -1.82 -14.69 3.63
N SER A 55 -1.41 -13.44 3.45
CA SER A 55 -2.35 -12.32 3.51
C SER A 55 -3.13 -12.19 2.21
N ARG A 56 -4.42 -11.85 2.30
CA ARG A 56 -5.28 -11.59 1.16
C ARG A 56 -6.23 -10.43 1.45
N CYS A 57 -6.57 -9.67 0.41
CA CYS A 57 -7.58 -8.63 0.50
C CYS A 57 -8.94 -9.22 0.13
N SER A 58 -9.91 -9.18 1.05
CA SER A 58 -11.25 -9.72 0.78
C SER A 58 -12.00 -8.96 -0.32
N ILE A 59 -11.67 -7.68 -0.53
CA ILE A 59 -12.29 -6.80 -1.53
C ILE A 59 -11.36 -6.49 -2.71
N TYR A 60 -10.46 -7.43 -3.08
CA TYR A 60 -9.39 -7.17 -4.06
C TYR A 60 -9.88 -6.56 -5.39
N LYS A 61 -11.05 -7.00 -5.88
CA LYS A 61 -11.67 -6.54 -7.13
C LYS A 61 -12.18 -5.10 -7.05
N ILE A 62 -12.69 -4.67 -5.89
CA ILE A 62 -13.30 -3.34 -5.68
C ILE A 62 -12.41 -2.42 -4.84
N ARG A 63 -11.10 -2.68 -4.80
CA ARG A 63 -10.16 -1.91 -3.96
C ARG A 63 -10.29 -0.41 -4.23
N PRO A 64 -10.37 0.43 -3.18
CA PRO A 64 -10.35 1.87 -3.37
C PRO A 64 -9.04 2.34 -4.01
N LEU A 65 -9.09 3.50 -4.68
CA LEU A 65 -7.99 4.00 -5.51
C LEU A 65 -6.69 4.15 -4.74
N ASN A 66 -6.77 4.59 -3.48
CA ASN A 66 -5.62 4.69 -2.57
C ASN A 66 -4.87 3.36 -2.44
N CYS A 67 -5.58 2.23 -2.37
CA CYS A 67 -4.99 0.89 -2.26
C CYS A 67 -4.46 0.39 -3.60
N ARG A 68 -5.17 0.67 -4.71
CA ARG A 68 -4.79 0.24 -6.05
C ARG A 68 -3.53 0.94 -6.57
N LYS A 69 -3.38 2.23 -6.27
CA LYS A 69 -2.29 3.07 -6.76
C LYS A 69 -1.11 3.18 -5.81
N TYR A 70 -1.22 2.71 -4.56
CA TYR A 70 -0.12 2.76 -3.63
C TYR A 70 0.97 1.72 -3.97
N PRO A 71 2.27 2.08 -3.87
CA PRO A 71 2.80 3.45 -3.72
C PRO A 71 2.68 4.22 -5.05
N ARG A 72 2.14 5.44 -5.03
CA ARG A 72 1.97 6.24 -6.26
C ARG A 72 3.30 6.84 -6.72
N THR A 73 4.11 7.29 -5.77
CA THR A 73 5.45 7.87 -5.97
C THR A 73 6.42 7.34 -4.92
N GLU A 74 7.71 7.48 -5.18
CA GLU A 74 8.79 7.03 -4.30
C GLU A 74 8.75 7.73 -2.94
N SER A 75 8.42 9.03 -2.90
CA SER A 75 8.29 9.79 -1.65
C SER A 75 7.15 9.28 -0.74
N GLU A 76 6.09 8.74 -1.33
CA GLU A 76 4.97 8.12 -0.61
C GLU A 76 5.22 6.64 -0.24
N PHE A 77 6.38 6.07 -0.64
CA PHE A 77 6.67 4.65 -0.49
C PHE A 77 7.23 4.31 0.89
N ILE A 78 6.32 4.25 1.85
CA ILE A 78 6.61 3.98 3.28
C ILE A 78 6.96 2.49 3.53
N THR A 79 6.60 1.58 2.63
CA THR A 79 6.75 0.11 2.82
C THR A 79 7.82 -0.52 1.94
N ALA A 80 8.79 0.28 1.50
CA ALA A 80 9.86 -0.13 0.58
C ALA A 80 10.55 -1.44 0.99
N ASP A 81 10.84 -1.62 2.29
CA ASP A 81 11.51 -2.80 2.82
C ASP A 81 10.75 -4.14 2.63
N THR A 82 9.45 -4.09 2.36
CA THR A 82 8.57 -5.28 2.43
C THR A 82 7.63 -5.43 1.24
N CYS A 83 7.42 -4.36 0.46
CA CYS A 83 6.49 -4.36 -0.65
C CYS A 83 7.21 -4.75 -1.94
N GLY A 84 6.58 -5.54 -2.80
CA GLY A 84 7.14 -5.94 -4.09
C GLY A 84 7.08 -4.84 -5.17
N HIS A 85 6.77 -3.60 -4.79
CA HIS A 85 6.88 -2.43 -5.68
C HIS A 85 8.26 -1.81 -5.55
N THR A 86 8.76 -1.20 -6.63
CA THR A 86 10.06 -0.50 -6.65
C THR A 86 9.96 0.75 -7.54
N PHE A 87 10.94 1.66 -7.41
CA PHE A 87 11.07 2.84 -8.27
C PHE A 87 12.47 2.84 -8.89
N GLN A 88 12.54 2.83 -10.22
CA GLN A 88 13.78 2.83 -11.01
C GLN A 88 13.64 3.85 -12.14
#